data_AF-A0A497I2X7-F1
#
_entry.id   AF-A0A497I2X7-F1
#
_cell.length_a   1.000
_cell.length_b   1.000
_cell.length_c   1.000
_cell.angle_alpha   90.00
_cell.angle_beta   90.00
_cell.angle_gamma   90.00
#
_symmetry.space_group_name_H-M   'P 1'
#
loop_
_entity.id
_entity.type
_entity.pdbx_description
1 polymer ?
#
loop_
_entity_poly.entity_id
_entity_poly.type
_entity_poly.pdbx_seq_one_letter_code
_entity_poly.pdbx_strand_id
1 'polypeptide(L)' 'MEITRSIILRIFKIAKNRVGIVDSVRLRLVPMKRKIASVSLRTNTIRLNKSLIHFLDQESIEYLIIHE' A
#
# COMPACT_ATOMS: atom_id res chain seq x y z
N MET A 1 6.57 15.43 -7.16
CA MET A 1 5.42 15.69 -6.25
C MET A 1 5.63 14.83 -5.02
N GLU A 2 5.59 15.41 -3.82
CA GLU A 2 5.94 14.67 -2.60
C GLU A 2 4.81 13.71 -2.20
N ILE A 3 5.12 12.42 -2.05
CA ILE A 3 4.13 11.43 -1.64
C ILE A 3 3.94 11.48 -0.13
N THR A 4 2.80 12.07 0.26
CA THR A 4 2.40 12.20 1.66
C THR A 4 1.55 11.00 2.09
N ARG A 5 1.46 10.81 3.41
CA ARG A 5 0.63 9.76 4.01
C ARG A 5 -0.85 9.89 3.61
N SER A 6 -1.36 11.11 3.44
CA SER A 6 -2.76 11.34 3.02
C SER A 6 -3.02 10.86 1.59
N ILE A 7 -2.07 11.07 0.67
CA ILE A 7 -2.16 10.56 -0.71
C ILE A 7 -2.18 9.03 -0.70
N ILE A 8 -1.28 8.39 0.05
CA ILE A 8 -1.21 6.93 0.14
C ILE A 8 -2.53 6.35 0.69
N LEU A 9 -3.11 6.96 1.73
CA LEU A 9 -4.39 6.53 2.29
C LEU A 9 -5.54 6.72 1.29
N ARG A 10 -5.50 7.76 0.46
CA ARG A 10 -6.48 7.97 -0.61
C ARG A 10 -6.37 6.87 -1.67
N ILE A 11 -5.16 6.58 -2.14
CA ILE A 11 -4.89 5.51 -3.11
C ILE A 11 -5.37 4.17 -2.56
N PHE A 12 -5.07 3.87 -1.29
CA PHE A 12 -5.50 2.63 -0.64
C PHE A 12 -7.03 2.45 -0.62
N LYS A 13 -7.78 3.52 -0.35
CA LYS A 13 -9.25 3.47 -0.41
C LYS A 13 -9.77 3.21 -1.83
N ILE A 14 -9.17 3.86 -2.83
CA ILE A 14 -9.54 3.68 -4.25
C ILE A 14 -9.25 2.23 -4.68
N ALA A 15 -8.04 1.74 -4.40
CA ALA A 15 -7.63 0.38 -4.71
C ALA A 15 -8.56 -0.65 -4.05
N LYS A 16 -8.82 -0.53 -2.75
CA LYS A 16 -9.73 -1.43 -2.01
C LYS A 16 -11.12 -1.49 -2.65
N ASN A 17 -11.68 -0.33 -3.03
CA ASN A 17 -12.98 -0.25 -3.68
C ASN A 17 -12.96 -0.89 -5.08
N ARG A 18 -11.87 -0.74 -5.85
CA ARG A 18 -11.72 -1.34 -7.19
C ARG A 18 -11.75 -2.86 -7.16
N VAL A 19 -11.12 -3.50 -6.17
CA VAL A 19 -11.11 -4.97 -6.03
C VAL A 19 -12.33 -5.53 -5.30
N GLY A 20 -13.24 -4.68 -4.80
CA GLY A 20 -14.45 -5.13 -4.11
C GLY A 20 -14.22 -5.76 -2.74
N ILE A 21 -13.07 -5.50 -2.09
CA ILE A 21 -12.75 -6.07 -0.78
C ILE A 21 -13.59 -5.37 0.29
N VAL A 22 -14.48 -6.10 0.94
CA VAL A 22 -15.32 -5.60 2.05
C VAL A 22 -14.58 -5.71 3.41
N ASP A 23 -13.63 -6.64 3.50
CA ASP A 23 -12.89 -6.95 4.73
C ASP A 23 -12.06 -5.79 5.28
N SER A 24 -11.76 -5.87 6.59
CA SER A 24 -10.90 -4.91 7.28
C SER A 24 -9.41 -5.13 6.95
N VAL A 25 -8.97 -4.63 5.79
CA VAL A 25 -7.55 -4.60 5.41
C VAL A 25 -6.87 -3.38 6.06
N ARG A 26 -5.72 -3.62 6.69
CA ARG A 26 -4.88 -2.56 7.28
C ARG A 26 -3.69 -2.23 6.37
N LEU A 27 -3.36 -0.95 6.23
CA LEU A 27 -2.14 -0.50 5.55
C LEU A 27 -1.11 0.00 6.56
N ARG A 28 0.15 -0.44 6.45
CA ARG A 28 1.27 0.07 7.25
C ARG A 28 2.46 0.45 6.38
N LEU A 29 3.05 1.61 6.67
CA LEU A 29 4.34 2.02 6.12
C LEU A 29 5.44 1.63 7.10
N VAL A 30 6.31 0.70 6.72
CA VAL A 30 7.40 0.21 7.58
C VAL A 30 8.68 0.06 6.76
N PRO A 31 9.87 0.24 7.35
CA PRO A 31 11.12 -0.11 6.68
C PRO A 31 11.16 -1.61 6.38
N MET A 32 11.51 -2.00 5.15
CA MET A 32 11.67 -3.40 4.76
C MET A 32 13.04 -3.60 4.09
N LYS A 33 13.69 -4.76 4.34
CA LYS A 33 15.05 -5.02 3.85
C LYS A 33 15.13 -5.52 2.41
N ARG A 34 14.22 -6.42 2.00
CA ARG A 34 14.32 -7.18 0.72
C ARG A 34 13.10 -7.07 -0.19
N LYS A 35 12.04 -6.40 0.26
CA LYS A 35 10.76 -6.32 -0.47
C LYS A 35 10.28 -4.87 -0.53
N ILE A 36 9.53 -4.57 -1.59
CA ILE A 36 8.87 -3.27 -1.77
C ILE A 36 7.48 -3.24 -1.11
N ALA A 37 6.80 -4.38 -1.07
CA ALA A 37 5.54 -4.58 -0.40
C ALA A 37 5.42 -6.02 0.15
N SER A 38 4.43 -6.24 1.02
CA SER A 38 4.02 -7.59 1.45
C SER A 38 2.64 -7.56 2.11
N VAL A 39 1.84 -8.59 1.86
CA VAL A 39 0.62 -8.89 2.63
C VAL A 39 0.88 -9.93 3.75
N SER A 40 0.19 -9.76 4.87
CA SER A 40 0.03 -10.83 5.87
C SER A 40 -1.42 -11.24 5.94
N LEU A 41 -1.71 -12.45 5.48
CA LEU A 41 -3.04 -13.05 5.52
C LEU A 41 -3.53 -13.26 6.97
N ARG A 42 -2.62 -13.63 7.89
CA ARG A 42 -2.95 -13.80 9.33
C ARG A 42 -3.47 -12.52 9.98
N THR A 43 -2.91 -11.36 9.65
CA THR A 43 -3.28 -10.09 10.29
C THR A 43 -4.08 -9.15 9.37
N ASN A 44 -4.42 -9.62 8.17
CA ASN A 44 -5.02 -8.85 7.08
C ASN A 44 -4.35 -7.47 6.90
N THR A 45 -3.02 -7.47 6.76
CA THR A 45 -2.22 -6.23 6.75
C THR A 45 -1.28 -6.18 5.56
N ILE A 46 -1.47 -5.18 4.71
CA ILE A 46 -0.54 -4.78 3.65
C ILE A 46 0.53 -3.88 4.26
N ARG A 47 1.79 -4.21 4.00
CA ARG A 47 2.96 -3.41 4.38
C ARG A 47 3.60 -2.88 3.11
N LEU A 48 3.83 -1.58 3.05
CA LEU A 48 4.63 -0.95 2.00
C LEU A 48 5.96 -0.47 2.60
N ASN A 49 7.03 -0.60 1.82
CA ASN A 49 8.36 -0.22 2.26
C ASN A 49 8.48 1.30 2.32
N LYS A 50 8.51 1.86 3.53
CA LYS A 50 8.64 3.31 3.77
C LYS A 50 9.89 3.90 3.11
N SER A 51 10.97 3.11 3.00
CA SER A 51 12.22 3.59 2.40
C SER A 51 12.14 3.75 0.89
N LEU A 52 11.21 3.06 0.21
CA LEU A 52 11.12 3.04 -1.26
C LEU A 52 9.88 3.78 -1.78
N ILE A 53 8.82 3.87 -0.97
CA ILE A 53 7.52 4.41 -1.40
C ILE A 53 7.58 5.85 -1.92
N HIS A 54 8.54 6.65 -1.46
CA HIS A 54 8.72 8.04 -1.87
C HIS A 54 9.33 8.21 -3.27
N PHE A 55 9.91 7.14 -3.83
CA PHE A 55 10.47 7.14 -5.18
C PHE A 55 9.49 6.67 -6.26
N LEU A 56 8.33 6.16 -5.85
CA LEU A 56 7.29 5.68 -6.75
C LEU A 56 6.31 6.81 -7.08
N ASP A 57 5.66 6.72 -8.24
CA ASP A 57 4.51 7.56 -8.57
C ASP A 57 3.20 6.98 -8.02
N GLN A 58 2.11 7.73 -8.13
CA GLN A 58 0.82 7.31 -7.57
C GLN A 58 0.29 6.02 -8.21
N GLU A 59 0.50 5.86 -9.52
CA GLU A 59 0.06 4.70 -10.28
C GLU A 59 0.82 3.44 -9.86
N SER A 60 2.14 3.51 -9.69
CA SER A 60 2.94 2.39 -9.17
C SER A 60 2.55 2.01 -7.75
N ILE A 61 2.22 2.99 -6.90
CA ILE A 61 1.73 2.70 -5.54
C ILE A 61 0.37 2.01 -5.58
N GLU A 62 -0.54 2.48 -6.43
CA GLU A 62 -1.84 1.85 -6.60
C GLU A 62 -1.69 0.40 -7.08
N TYR A 63 -0.85 0.19 -8.10
CA TYR A 63 -0.52 -1.14 -8.63
C TYR A 63 0.00 -2.07 -7.53
N LEU A 64 0.96 -1.61 -6.73
CA LEU A 64 1.51 -2.41 -5.62
C LEU A 64 0.46 -2.75 -4.56
N ILE A 65 -0.47 -1.84 -4.27
CA ILE A 65 -1.55 -2.10 -3.30
C ILE A 65 -2.55 -3.12 -3.86
N ILE A 66 -2.87 -3.07 -5.15
CA ILE A 66 -3.79 -4.01 -5.80
C ILE A 66 -3.15 -5.40 -5.95
N HIS A 67 -1.84 -5.46 -6.17
CA HIS A 67 -1.08 -6.70 -6.31
C HIS A 67 -1.08 -7.55 -5.02
N GLU A 68 -1.06 -6.89 -3.87
CA GLU A 68 -0.95 -7.51 -2.53
C GLU A 68 -2.32 -7.86 -1.92
#